data_AF-A0A533SAQ2-F1
#
_entry.id   AF-A0A533SAQ2-F1
#
_cell.length_a   1.000
_cell.length_b   1.000
_cell.length_c   1.000
_cell.angle_alpha   90.00
_cell.angle_beta   90.00
_cell.angle_gamma   90.00
#
_symmetry.space_group_name_H-M   'P 1'
#
loop_
_entity.id
_entity.type
_entity.pdbx_description
1 polymer ?
#
loop_
_entity_poly.entity_id
_entity_poly.type
_entity_poly.pdbx_seq_one_letter_code
_entity_poly.pdbx_strand_id
1 'polypeptide(L)'
;MANTCLVNVMLKFIRKYNLLPLIGWTFAILLILGWTIYRHHKETLYDAENEARNYFKLNLHYRAWNARIGGVYAPVDKVEPNPHLVVPEREITTTTGRRFTLVNPAYMTRMVFDAIKADSGNPVISKLTSLKALNPANVPDSWERTALLAFQRGRTDDLSEVVTLNGVRYLRLISRFVTEPSCLKCHASQGYKVGDVRGGSVSRSRLFRIFNQNEKPQAILSGDIFCSGWQAVPVLPHTPADGLFRKTHSATVSRDSVLSL
;
A
#
# COMPACT_ATOMS: atom_id res chain seq x y z
N MET A 1 22.64 25.03 -63.48
CA MET A 1 22.60 25.83 -62.24
C MET A 1 21.18 26.11 -61.74
N ALA A 2 20.18 26.35 -62.59
CA ALA A 2 18.80 26.63 -62.14
C ALA A 2 18.15 25.50 -61.30
N ASN A 3 18.29 24.24 -61.71
CA ASN A 3 17.67 23.09 -61.01
C ASN A 3 18.13 22.96 -59.56
N THR A 4 19.39 23.26 -59.24
CA THR A 4 19.93 23.22 -57.87
C THR A 4 19.38 24.34 -56.98
N CYS A 5 18.92 25.45 -57.56
CA CYS A 5 18.28 26.54 -56.80
C CYS A 5 16.86 26.15 -56.37
N LEU A 6 16.04 25.68 -57.31
CA LEU A 6 14.66 25.25 -57.05
C LEU A 6 14.59 24.08 -56.05
N VAL A 7 15.46 23.08 -56.18
CA VAL A 7 15.57 21.97 -55.21
C VAL A 7 15.93 22.46 -53.81
N ASN A 8 16.87 23.40 -53.68
CA ASN A 8 17.22 23.98 -52.38
C ASN A 8 16.10 24.82 -51.76
N VAL A 9 15.30 25.53 -52.58
CA VAL A 9 14.12 26.28 -52.10
C VAL A 9 13.04 25.32 -51.63
N MET A 10 12.73 24.27 -52.40
CA MET A 10 11.75 23.24 -52.00
C MET A 10 12.20 22.48 -50.75
N LEU A 11 13.48 22.09 -50.63
CA LEU A 11 14.02 21.44 -49.43
C LEU A 11 13.98 22.36 -48.20
N LYS A 12 14.23 23.66 -48.36
CA LYS A 12 14.06 24.65 -47.27
C LYS A 12 12.59 24.80 -46.88
N PHE A 13 11.67 24.78 -47.84
CA PHE A 13 10.22 24.73 -47.58
C PHE A 13 9.88 23.46 -46.79
N ILE A 14 10.13 22.28 -47.34
CA ILE A 14 9.79 20.98 -46.71
C ILE A 14 10.39 20.88 -45.30
N ARG A 15 11.64 21.32 -45.07
CA ARG A 15 12.22 21.40 -43.72
C ARG A 15 11.48 22.37 -42.80
N LYS A 16 11.13 23.57 -43.26
CA LYS A 16 10.41 24.58 -42.44
C LYS A 16 8.99 24.13 -42.09
N TYR A 17 8.26 23.53 -43.04
CA TYR A 17 6.90 23.07 -42.84
C TYR A 17 6.80 21.75 -42.04
N ASN A 18 7.82 20.88 -42.09
CA ASN A 18 7.86 19.66 -41.28
C ASN A 18 8.42 19.88 -39.86
N LEU A 19 9.22 20.93 -39.63
CA LEU A 19 9.81 21.21 -38.31
C LEU A 19 8.76 21.68 -37.28
N LEU A 20 7.80 22.51 -37.69
CA LEU A 20 6.73 23.00 -36.81
C LEU A 20 5.85 21.87 -36.22
N PRO A 21 5.30 20.92 -37.00
CA PRO A 21 4.55 19.80 -36.43
C PRO A 21 5.44 18.86 -35.60
N LEU A 22 6.73 18.68 -35.95
CA LEU A 22 7.68 17.93 -35.11
C LEU A 22 7.88 18.58 -33.73
N ILE A 23 8.08 19.89 -33.67
CA ILE A 23 8.19 20.64 -32.41
C ILE A 23 6.87 20.56 -31.62
N GLY A 24 5.73 20.80 -32.28
CA GLY A 24 4.41 20.72 -31.65
C GLY A 24 4.09 19.34 -31.08
N TRP A 25 4.43 18.27 -31.81
CA TRP A 25 4.29 16.88 -31.38
C TRP A 25 5.22 16.56 -30.20
N THR A 26 6.48 17.00 -30.27
CA THR A 26 7.45 16.82 -29.16
C THR A 26 6.99 17.54 -27.90
N PHE A 27 6.47 18.76 -28.04
CA PHE A 27 5.91 19.53 -26.93
C PHE A 27 4.65 18.87 -26.35
N ALA A 28 3.75 18.36 -27.19
CA ALA A 28 2.57 17.59 -26.74
C ALA A 28 2.97 16.33 -25.96
N ILE A 29 3.96 15.56 -26.44
CA ILE A 29 4.52 14.41 -25.71
C ILE A 29 5.09 14.83 -24.36
N LEU A 30 5.88 15.91 -24.29
CA LEU A 30 6.46 16.39 -23.04
C LEU A 30 5.40 16.86 -22.04
N LEU A 31 4.33 17.53 -22.50
CA LEU A 31 3.19 17.90 -21.65
C LEU A 31 2.45 16.68 -21.12
N ILE A 32 2.14 15.69 -21.98
CA ILE A 32 1.46 14.44 -21.58
C ILE A 32 2.33 13.65 -20.60
N LEU A 33 3.64 13.56 -20.82
CA LEU A 33 4.59 12.90 -19.93
C LEU A 33 4.67 13.60 -18.57
N GLY A 34 4.81 14.93 -18.56
CA GLY A 34 4.83 15.71 -17.32
C GLY A 34 3.53 15.59 -16.52
N TRP A 35 2.37 15.65 -17.19
CA TRP A 35 1.07 15.43 -16.58
C TRP A 35 0.93 14.02 -16.00
N THR A 36 1.33 12.99 -16.76
CA THR A 36 1.31 11.59 -16.33
C THR A 36 2.19 11.38 -15.10
N ILE A 37 3.42 11.90 -15.08
CA ILE A 37 4.32 11.80 -13.92
C ILE A 37 3.71 12.50 -12.70
N TYR A 38 3.12 13.69 -12.87
CA TYR A 38 2.48 14.42 -11.77
C TYR A 38 1.26 13.68 -11.20
N ARG A 39 0.36 13.19 -12.08
CA ARG A 39 -0.82 12.39 -11.71
C ARG A 39 -0.41 11.12 -10.97
N HIS A 40 0.49 10.34 -11.56
CA HIS A 40 0.95 9.08 -10.99
C HIS A 40 1.65 9.28 -9.64
N HIS A 41 2.39 10.37 -9.44
CA HIS A 41 2.97 10.69 -8.13
C HIS A 41 1.91 10.96 -7.05
N LYS A 42 0.82 11.66 -7.40
CA LYS A 42 -0.30 11.93 -6.49
C LYS A 42 -1.10 10.66 -6.18
N GLU A 43 -1.39 9.85 -7.20
CA GLU A 43 -2.10 8.57 -7.08
C GLU A 43 -1.31 7.60 -6.19
N THR A 44 0.01 7.44 -6.40
CA THR A 44 0.88 6.59 -5.56
C THR A 44 0.80 6.94 -4.07
N LEU A 45 0.72 8.23 -3.72
CA LEU A 45 0.60 8.66 -2.32
C LEU A 45 -0.79 8.39 -1.75
N TYR A 46 -1.84 8.62 -2.54
CA TYR A 46 -3.22 8.37 -2.16
C TYR A 46 -3.50 6.87 -1.96
N ASP A 47 -2.96 6.01 -2.82
CA ASP A 47 -3.09 4.56 -2.72
C ASP A 47 -2.36 4.02 -1.48
N ALA A 48 -1.13 4.51 -1.22
CA ALA A 48 -0.39 4.17 -0.01
C ALA A 48 -1.08 4.64 1.28
N GLU A 49 -1.81 5.77 1.25
CA GLU A 49 -2.63 6.23 2.36
C GLU A 49 -3.85 5.34 2.58
N ASN A 50 -4.55 4.98 1.51
CA ASN A 50 -5.69 4.06 1.58
C ASN A 50 -5.28 2.68 2.06
N GLU A 51 -4.16 2.15 1.60
CA GLU A 51 -3.55 0.91 2.08
C GLU A 51 -3.28 0.99 3.60
N ALA A 52 -2.58 2.03 4.07
CA ALA A 52 -2.28 2.21 5.48
C ALA A 52 -3.54 2.37 6.37
N ARG A 53 -4.57 3.07 5.85
CA ARG A 53 -5.91 3.20 6.47
C ARG A 53 -6.64 1.87 6.53
N ASN A 54 -6.55 1.05 5.48
CA ASN A 54 -7.20 -0.26 5.42
C ASN A 54 -6.54 -1.25 6.38
N TYR A 55 -5.20 -1.28 6.47
CA TYR A 55 -4.50 -2.05 7.50
C TYR A 55 -4.83 -1.59 8.93
N PHE A 56 -5.00 -0.28 9.16
CA PHE A 56 -5.48 0.24 10.43
C PHE A 56 -6.89 -0.25 10.77
N LYS A 57 -7.85 -0.12 9.84
CA LYS A 57 -9.24 -0.61 10.02
C LYS A 57 -9.27 -2.12 10.30
N LEU A 58 -8.53 -2.91 9.51
CA LEU A 58 -8.40 -4.35 9.71
C LEU A 58 -7.89 -4.66 11.13
N ASN A 59 -6.78 -4.03 11.53
CA ASN A 59 -6.21 -4.22 12.86
C ASN A 59 -7.18 -3.81 13.98
N LEU A 60 -7.95 -2.73 13.80
CA LEU A 60 -8.99 -2.30 14.73
C LEU A 60 -10.07 -3.39 14.92
N HIS A 61 -10.56 -4.01 13.85
CA HIS A 61 -11.54 -5.10 13.94
C HIS A 61 -11.01 -6.33 14.69
N TYR A 62 -9.79 -6.79 14.37
CA TYR A 62 -9.17 -7.93 15.07
C TYR A 62 -8.95 -7.64 16.56
N ARG A 63 -8.52 -6.41 16.90
CA ARG A 63 -8.36 -5.98 18.29
C ARG A 63 -9.70 -5.91 19.03
N ALA A 64 -10.74 -5.40 18.38
CA ALA A 64 -12.09 -5.34 18.94
C ALA A 64 -12.65 -6.75 19.20
N TRP A 65 -12.42 -7.70 18.29
CA TRP A 65 -12.76 -9.11 18.51
C TRP A 65 -12.07 -9.69 19.76
N ASN A 66 -10.74 -9.56 19.86
CA ASN A 66 -9.98 -10.04 21.02
C ASN A 66 -10.45 -9.36 22.34
N ALA A 67 -10.73 -8.06 22.30
CA ALA A 67 -11.22 -7.31 23.47
C ALA A 67 -12.63 -7.75 23.93
N ARG A 68 -13.52 -8.08 22.97
CA ARG A 68 -14.89 -8.53 23.24
C ARG A 68 -14.90 -9.86 23.98
N ILE A 69 -14.12 -10.85 23.50
CA ILE A 69 -14.01 -12.17 24.15
C ILE A 69 -13.21 -12.14 25.48
N GLY A 70 -12.46 -11.06 25.75
CA GLY A 70 -11.67 -10.89 26.98
C GLY A 70 -10.18 -11.23 26.83
N GLY A 71 -9.74 -11.61 25.64
CA GLY A 71 -8.39 -12.08 25.34
C GLY A 71 -8.38 -13.57 24.96
N VAL A 72 -7.18 -14.08 24.66
CA VAL A 72 -6.96 -15.50 24.31
C VAL A 72 -5.82 -16.03 25.17
N TYR A 73 -5.96 -17.20 25.78
CA TYR A 73 -4.86 -17.83 26.52
C TYR A 73 -3.94 -18.61 25.58
N ALA A 74 -2.63 -18.39 25.69
CA ALA A 74 -1.59 -19.07 24.92
C ALA A 74 -0.60 -19.79 25.85
N PRO A 75 -0.05 -20.97 25.47
CA PRO A 75 0.94 -21.67 26.28
C PRO A 75 2.19 -20.83 26.53
N VAL A 76 2.70 -20.84 27.76
CA VAL A 76 3.89 -20.05 28.16
C VAL A 76 5.16 -20.47 27.39
N ASP A 77 5.24 -21.72 26.93
CA ASP A 77 6.35 -22.22 26.09
C ASP A 77 6.29 -21.75 24.62
N LYS A 78 5.24 -21.03 24.24
CA LYS A 78 5.03 -20.46 22.89
C LYS A 78 4.90 -18.94 22.89
N VAL A 79 4.39 -18.38 23.98
CA VAL A 79 4.16 -16.93 24.15
C VAL A 79 4.62 -16.51 25.54
N GLU A 80 5.64 -15.67 25.58
CA GLU A 80 6.16 -15.08 26.82
C GLU A 80 5.07 -14.27 27.57
N PRO A 81 4.95 -14.38 28.90
CA PRO A 81 3.99 -13.59 29.66
C PRO A 81 4.24 -12.09 29.52
N ASN A 82 3.19 -11.31 29.25
CA ASN A 82 3.32 -9.86 29.04
C ASN A 82 3.59 -9.13 30.38
N PRO A 83 4.79 -8.57 30.64
CA PRO A 83 5.09 -7.93 31.92
C PRO A 83 4.32 -6.61 32.13
N HIS A 84 3.81 -6.00 31.05
CA HIS A 84 3.04 -4.75 31.11
C HIS A 84 1.53 -4.97 31.21
N LEU A 85 1.07 -6.23 31.29
CA LEU A 85 -0.33 -6.56 31.53
C LEU A 85 -0.53 -6.84 33.02
N VAL A 86 -1.36 -6.03 33.68
CA VAL A 86 -1.68 -6.16 35.11
C VAL A 86 -3.18 -6.42 35.24
N VAL A 87 -3.54 -7.71 35.27
CA VAL A 87 -4.91 -8.21 35.48
C VAL A 87 -4.84 -9.48 36.35
N PRO A 88 -5.89 -9.82 37.13
CA PRO A 88 -5.83 -10.96 38.07
C PRO A 88 -5.51 -12.29 37.39
N GLU A 89 -6.21 -12.61 36.29
CA GLU A 89 -6.03 -13.85 35.53
C GLU A 89 -5.02 -13.67 34.37
N ARG A 90 -3.91 -12.96 34.61
CA ARG A 90 -2.87 -12.81 33.56
C ARG A 90 -2.31 -14.17 33.14
N GLU A 91 -2.14 -15.06 34.10
CA GLU A 91 -1.63 -16.40 33.91
C GLU A 91 -2.54 -17.40 34.62
N ILE A 92 -2.76 -18.55 33.98
CA ILE A 92 -3.57 -19.64 34.51
C ILE A 92 -2.82 -20.97 34.36
N THR A 93 -3.16 -21.94 35.20
CA THR A 93 -2.64 -23.30 35.13
C THR A 93 -3.82 -24.25 34.97
N THR A 94 -3.75 -25.18 34.01
CA THR A 94 -4.78 -26.21 33.84
C THR A 94 -4.71 -27.25 34.96
N THR A 95 -5.76 -28.05 35.12
CA THR A 95 -5.76 -29.24 36.00
C THR A 95 -4.65 -30.24 35.66
N THR A 96 -4.14 -30.22 34.43
CA THR A 96 -2.98 -31.00 33.95
C THR A 96 -1.62 -30.33 34.17
N GLY A 97 -1.57 -29.21 34.91
CA GLY A 97 -0.32 -28.51 35.25
C GLY A 97 0.27 -27.63 34.14
N ARG A 98 -0.38 -27.49 32.98
CA ARG A 98 0.11 -26.66 31.87
C ARG A 98 -0.18 -25.18 32.14
N ARG A 99 0.83 -24.33 32.02
CA ARG A 99 0.73 -22.87 32.22
C ARG A 99 0.39 -22.14 30.91
N PHE A 100 -0.50 -21.16 31.01
CA PHE A 100 -0.90 -20.28 29.93
C PHE A 100 -0.82 -18.81 30.36
N THR A 101 -0.56 -17.91 29.42
CA THR A 101 -0.62 -16.45 29.61
C THR A 101 -1.71 -15.84 28.73
N LEU A 102 -2.31 -14.76 29.22
CA LEU A 102 -3.36 -14.00 28.52
C LEU A 102 -2.76 -13.10 27.43
N VAL A 103 -3.21 -13.32 26.20
CA VAL A 103 -2.92 -12.50 25.01
C VAL A 103 -4.04 -11.48 24.82
N ASN A 104 -3.78 -10.26 25.31
CA ASN A 104 -4.68 -9.11 25.13
C ASN A 104 -4.51 -8.44 23.74
N PRO A 105 -5.40 -7.50 23.34
CA PRO A 105 -5.40 -6.96 21.97
C PRO A 105 -4.11 -6.22 21.60
N ALA A 106 -3.51 -5.55 22.58
CA ALA A 106 -2.26 -4.83 22.41
C ALA A 106 -1.08 -5.79 22.18
N TYR A 107 -1.01 -6.89 22.93
CA TYR A 107 0.05 -7.88 22.76
C TYR A 107 -0.14 -8.68 21.46
N MET A 108 -1.36 -9.10 21.15
CA MET A 108 -1.70 -9.77 19.89
C MET A 108 -1.24 -8.95 18.68
N THR A 109 -1.52 -7.65 18.66
CA THR A 109 -1.09 -6.75 17.57
C THR A 109 0.43 -6.75 17.42
N ARG A 110 1.18 -6.64 18.52
CA ARG A 110 2.64 -6.67 18.48
C ARG A 110 3.14 -8.00 17.88
N MET A 111 2.70 -9.13 18.39
CA MET A 111 3.16 -10.44 17.91
C MET A 111 2.88 -10.68 16.43
N VAL A 112 1.69 -10.29 15.94
CA VAL A 112 1.34 -10.42 14.52
C VAL A 112 2.24 -9.56 13.63
N PHE A 113 2.53 -8.31 14.01
CA PHE A 113 3.38 -7.45 13.21
C PHE A 113 4.88 -7.76 13.34
N ASP A 114 5.32 -8.31 14.48
CA ASP A 114 6.67 -8.84 14.63
C ASP A 114 6.88 -10.08 13.74
N ALA A 115 5.87 -10.97 13.63
CA ALA A 115 5.88 -12.10 12.70
C ALA A 115 5.87 -11.66 11.23
N ILE A 116 4.94 -10.77 10.82
CA ILE A 116 4.91 -10.20 9.45
C ILE A 116 6.26 -9.58 9.07
N LYS A 117 6.94 -8.93 10.02
CA LYS A 117 8.27 -8.34 9.82
C LYS A 117 9.39 -9.38 9.66
N ALA A 118 9.25 -10.56 10.27
CA ALA A 118 10.20 -11.66 10.10
C ALA A 118 9.98 -12.40 8.77
N ASP A 119 8.73 -12.62 8.38
CA ASP A 119 8.36 -13.49 7.26
C ASP A 119 8.34 -12.79 5.88
N SER A 120 8.26 -11.45 5.84
CA SER A 120 8.16 -10.68 4.60
C SER A 120 9.37 -9.79 4.32
N GLY A 121 9.88 -9.82 3.08
CA GLY A 121 10.88 -8.87 2.59
C GLY A 121 10.34 -7.44 2.39
N ASN A 122 9.02 -7.27 2.31
CA ASN A 122 8.33 -5.99 2.24
C ASN A 122 7.20 -5.94 3.28
N PRO A 123 7.52 -5.88 4.58
CA PRO A 123 6.50 -5.98 5.62
C PRO A 123 5.74 -4.66 5.79
N VAL A 124 4.44 -4.78 6.00
CA VAL A 124 3.62 -3.70 6.57
C VAL A 124 3.99 -3.58 8.04
N ILE A 125 4.42 -2.40 8.49
CA ILE A 125 4.87 -2.20 9.87
C ILE A 125 3.83 -1.40 10.63
N SER A 126 3.19 -2.00 11.64
CA SER A 126 2.36 -1.28 12.60
C SER A 126 3.08 -1.09 13.95
N LYS A 127 2.95 0.10 14.54
CA LYS A 127 3.38 0.41 15.91
C LYS A 127 2.21 0.99 16.70
N LEU A 128 1.92 0.44 17.88
CA LEU A 128 0.99 1.06 18.84
C LEU A 128 1.70 2.20 19.57
N THR A 129 1.05 3.35 19.73
CA THR A 129 1.65 4.53 20.36
C THR A 129 0.65 5.25 21.28
N SER A 130 1.12 5.86 22.37
CA SER A 130 0.25 6.39 23.42
C SER A 130 0.94 7.40 24.34
N LEU A 131 0.28 8.52 24.64
CA LEU A 131 0.79 9.51 25.62
C LEU A 131 0.89 8.96 27.06
N LYS A 132 0.06 7.97 27.44
CA LYS A 132 0.17 7.19 28.70
C LYS A 132 0.62 5.74 28.41
N ALA A 133 1.79 5.58 27.78
CA ALA A 133 2.33 4.27 27.42
C ALA A 133 2.68 3.43 28.67
N LEU A 134 2.28 2.15 28.68
CA LEU A 134 2.68 1.17 29.71
C LEU A 134 3.91 0.36 29.30
N ASN A 135 4.02 0.04 28.00
CA ASN A 135 5.20 -0.57 27.39
C ASN A 135 6.08 0.56 26.82
N PRO A 136 7.38 0.66 27.19
CA PRO A 136 8.29 1.67 26.67
C PRO A 136 8.40 1.73 25.14
N ALA A 137 8.23 0.59 24.44
CA ALA A 137 8.23 0.55 22.96
C ALA A 137 7.05 1.32 22.34
N ASN A 138 6.00 1.59 23.10
CA ASN A 138 4.82 2.35 22.67
C ASN A 138 4.91 3.85 23.02
N VAL A 139 6.07 4.33 23.48
CA VAL A 139 6.33 5.77 23.67
C VAL A 139 6.33 6.46 22.29
N PRO A 140 5.65 7.61 22.15
CA PRO A 140 5.61 8.33 20.88
C PRO A 140 6.92 9.03 20.55
N ASP A 141 7.29 9.04 19.27
CA ASP A 141 8.26 10.00 18.74
C ASP A 141 7.65 11.42 18.65
N SER A 142 8.43 12.40 18.19
CA SER A 142 7.99 13.81 18.11
C SER A 142 6.77 14.03 17.20
N TRP A 143 6.67 13.30 16.09
CA TRP A 143 5.55 13.36 15.15
C TRP A 143 4.33 12.61 15.71
N GLU A 144 4.53 11.39 16.21
CA GLU A 144 3.48 10.61 16.87
C GLU A 144 2.87 11.39 18.04
N ARG A 145 3.70 12.08 18.84
CA ARG A 145 3.26 12.91 19.96
C ARG A 145 2.43 14.10 19.49
N THR A 146 2.84 14.75 18.40
CA THR A 146 2.12 15.88 17.81
C THR A 146 0.75 15.45 17.30
N ALA A 147 0.67 14.30 16.61
CA ALA A 147 -0.58 13.71 16.16
C ALA A 147 -1.51 13.34 17.33
N LEU A 148 -1.00 12.64 18.35
CA LEU A 148 -1.78 12.27 19.54
C LEU A 148 -2.36 13.50 20.27
N LEU A 149 -1.61 14.61 20.33
CA LEU A 149 -2.09 15.87 20.90
C LEU A 149 -3.11 16.59 20.00
N ALA A 150 -3.04 16.42 18.68
CA ALA A 150 -4.07 16.91 17.75
C ALA A 150 -5.38 16.12 17.90
N PHE A 151 -5.28 14.79 18.07
CA PHE A 151 -6.42 13.90 18.30
C PHE A 151 -7.14 14.25 19.63
N GLN A 152 -6.40 14.45 20.72
CA GLN A 152 -6.97 14.85 22.02
C GLN A 152 -7.72 16.20 21.97
N ARG A 153 -7.40 17.06 21.00
CA ARG A 153 -8.05 18.36 20.77
C ARG A 153 -9.15 18.30 19.71
N GLY A 154 -9.50 17.11 19.21
CA GLY A 154 -10.54 16.93 18.18
C GLY A 154 -10.21 17.58 16.83
N ARG A 155 -8.92 17.85 16.53
CA ARG A 155 -8.51 18.57 15.30
C ARG A 155 -8.46 17.70 14.06
N THR A 156 -8.26 16.39 14.23
CA THR A 156 -8.22 15.37 13.18
C THR A 156 -8.32 13.98 13.83
N ASP A 157 -8.64 12.97 13.02
CA ASP A 157 -8.71 11.56 13.42
C ASP A 157 -7.47 10.76 12.98
N ASP A 158 -6.74 11.28 12.00
CA ASP A 158 -5.50 10.72 11.48
C ASP A 158 -4.56 11.78 10.88
N LEU A 159 -3.30 11.38 10.65
CA LEU A 159 -2.28 12.16 9.95
C LEU A 159 -1.36 11.21 9.18
N SER A 160 -0.88 11.65 8.01
CA SER A 160 0.11 10.97 7.19
C SER A 160 1.36 11.82 6.96
N GLU A 161 2.51 11.17 6.75
CA GLU A 161 3.69 11.80 6.16
C GLU A 161 4.56 10.77 5.44
N VAL A 162 5.49 11.24 4.61
CA VAL A 162 6.49 10.38 3.96
C VAL A 162 7.81 10.45 4.71
N VAL A 163 8.30 9.29 5.17
CA VAL A 163 9.58 9.13 5.85
C VAL A 163 10.53 8.24 5.06
N THR A 164 11.84 8.38 5.30
CA THR A 164 12.84 7.46 4.76
C THR A 164 13.41 6.61 5.89
N LEU A 165 13.28 5.28 5.79
CA LEU A 165 13.80 4.31 6.75
C LEU A 165 14.78 3.40 6.00
N ASN A 166 16.04 3.33 6.44
CA ASN A 166 17.10 2.51 5.81
C ASN A 166 17.20 2.70 4.29
N GLY A 167 17.11 3.95 3.80
CA GLY A 167 17.15 4.29 2.38
C GLY A 167 15.84 4.05 1.60
N VAL A 168 14.82 3.47 2.23
CA VAL A 168 13.51 3.18 1.63
C VAL A 168 12.50 4.25 2.03
N ARG A 169 11.73 4.77 1.06
CA ARG A 169 10.61 5.66 1.35
C ARG A 169 9.37 4.87 1.80
N TYR A 170 8.81 5.27 2.92
CA TYR A 170 7.53 4.79 3.44
C TYR A 170 6.58 5.96 3.58
N LEU A 171 5.31 5.74 3.30
CA LEU A 171 4.27 6.54 3.91
C LEU A 171 4.04 5.97 5.31
N ARG A 172 4.07 6.83 6.34
CA ARG A 172 3.54 6.49 7.66
C ARG A 172 2.24 7.23 7.91
N LEU A 173 1.25 6.53 8.43
CA LEU A 173 -0.05 7.06 8.79
C LEU A 173 -0.37 6.66 10.21
N ILE A 174 -0.75 7.63 11.03
CA ILE A 174 -1.22 7.43 12.41
C ILE A 174 -2.71 7.73 12.47
N SER A 175 -3.48 6.81 13.06
CA SER A 175 -4.92 7.01 13.35
C SER A 175 -5.20 6.83 14.83
N ARG A 176 -6.16 7.59 15.37
CA ARG A 176 -6.52 7.57 16.79
C ARG A 176 -7.26 6.30 17.21
N PHE A 177 -7.02 5.87 18.45
CA PHE A 177 -7.86 4.89 19.14
C PHE A 177 -8.76 5.60 20.16
N VAL A 178 -10.07 5.41 20.02
CA VAL A 178 -11.08 5.86 20.98
C VAL A 178 -11.27 4.79 22.05
N THR A 179 -11.44 5.20 23.30
CA THR A 179 -11.69 4.28 24.42
C THR A 179 -13.14 3.81 24.39
N GLU A 180 -13.34 2.51 24.18
CA GLU A 180 -14.63 1.82 24.32
C GLU A 180 -14.82 1.25 25.74
N PRO A 181 -16.03 0.85 26.16
CA PRO A 181 -16.25 0.16 27.44
C PRO A 181 -15.37 -1.09 27.62
N SER A 182 -15.11 -1.83 26.53
CA SER A 182 -14.22 -3.00 26.49
C SER A 182 -12.78 -2.69 26.92
N CYS A 183 -12.30 -1.47 26.64
CA CYS A 183 -10.95 -1.02 26.97
C CYS A 183 -10.77 -0.77 28.47
N LEU A 184 -11.84 -0.41 29.18
CA LEU A 184 -11.80 -0.06 30.59
C LEU A 184 -11.46 -1.25 31.50
N LYS A 185 -11.70 -2.49 31.04
CA LYS A 185 -11.25 -3.74 31.70
C LYS A 185 -9.76 -3.71 32.10
N CYS A 186 -8.91 -3.04 31.31
CA CYS A 186 -7.47 -2.91 31.56
C CYS A 186 -7.01 -1.46 31.77
N HIS A 187 -7.79 -0.47 31.34
CA HIS A 187 -7.35 0.93 31.27
C HIS A 187 -8.10 1.89 32.21
N ALA A 188 -9.10 1.43 32.97
CA ALA A 188 -9.76 2.25 34.00
C ALA A 188 -8.77 2.76 35.06
N SER A 189 -7.82 1.92 35.50
CA SER A 189 -6.75 2.29 36.47
C SER A 189 -5.79 3.37 35.95
N GLN A 190 -5.71 3.58 34.64
CA GLN A 190 -4.95 4.70 34.03
C GLN A 190 -5.76 6.01 33.94
N GLY A 191 -7.00 6.02 34.48
CA GLY A 191 -7.91 7.16 34.46
C GLY A 191 -8.50 7.46 33.09
N TYR A 192 -8.65 6.47 32.21
CA TYR A 192 -9.36 6.62 30.94
C TYR A 192 -10.88 6.45 31.12
N LYS A 193 -11.65 7.18 30.31
CA LYS A 193 -13.11 7.11 30.22
C LYS A 193 -13.55 6.77 28.79
N VAL A 194 -14.78 6.32 28.61
CA VAL A 194 -15.35 6.09 27.27
C VAL A 194 -15.32 7.40 26.48
N GLY A 195 -14.86 7.35 25.22
CA GLY A 195 -14.67 8.53 24.36
C GLY A 195 -13.26 9.14 24.40
N ASP A 196 -12.45 8.87 25.42
CA ASP A 196 -11.07 9.39 25.49
C ASP A 196 -10.20 8.84 24.35
N VAL A 197 -9.27 9.65 23.85
CA VAL A 197 -8.19 9.17 22.96
C VAL A 197 -7.20 8.34 23.77
N ARG A 198 -7.29 7.01 23.63
CA ARG A 198 -6.38 6.04 24.29
C ARG A 198 -4.96 6.13 23.73
N GLY A 199 -4.81 6.44 22.45
CA GLY A 199 -3.54 6.42 21.75
C GLY A 199 -3.77 6.41 20.24
N GLY A 200 -2.89 5.75 19.50
CA GLY A 200 -3.04 5.52 18.06
C GLY A 200 -2.23 4.32 17.57
N SER A 201 -2.40 3.99 16.30
CA SER A 201 -1.60 3.00 15.58
C SER A 201 -0.94 3.68 14.39
N VAL A 202 0.37 3.48 14.24
CA VAL A 202 1.18 3.98 13.13
C VAL A 202 1.40 2.84 12.14
N SER A 203 0.61 2.81 11.07
CA SER A 203 0.80 1.92 9.92
C SER A 203 1.84 2.52 8.97
N ARG A 204 2.74 1.70 8.43
CA ARG A 204 3.73 2.10 7.42
C ARG A 204 3.58 1.24 6.17
N SER A 205 3.20 1.86 5.06
CA SER A 205 3.19 1.29 3.71
C SER A 205 4.44 1.74 2.97
N ARG A 206 5.08 0.84 2.21
CA ARG A 206 6.27 1.18 1.42
C ARG A 206 5.80 1.95 0.19
N LEU A 207 6.38 3.12 -0.07
CA LEU A 207 6.17 3.77 -1.36
C LEU A 207 6.97 3.02 -2.41
N PHE A 208 6.28 2.24 -3.23
CA PHE A 208 6.91 1.56 -4.37
C PHE A 208 7.57 2.60 -5.28
N ARG A 209 8.86 2.39 -5.56
CA ARG A 209 9.56 3.13 -6.61
C ARG A 209 9.11 2.49 -7.93
N ILE A 210 8.83 3.33 -8.93
CA ILE A 210 8.10 3.02 -10.19
C ILE A 210 8.62 1.81 -11.00
N PHE A 211 9.76 1.23 -10.64
CA PHE A 211 10.21 -0.06 -11.14
C PHE A 211 10.53 -1.00 -9.96
N ASN A 212 9.54 -1.82 -9.57
CA ASN A 212 9.78 -3.00 -8.76
C ASN A 212 10.52 -4.02 -9.66
N GLN A 213 11.81 -4.29 -9.38
CA GLN A 213 12.67 -5.09 -10.28
C GLN A 213 12.19 -6.53 -10.51
N ASN A 214 11.23 -7.01 -9.73
CA ASN A 214 10.73 -8.38 -9.76
C ASN A 214 9.38 -8.55 -10.47
N GLU A 215 8.67 -7.46 -10.75
CA GLU A 215 7.52 -7.51 -11.66
C GLU A 215 8.03 -7.23 -13.06
N LYS A 216 7.99 -8.25 -13.93
CA LYS A 216 8.17 -8.03 -15.37
C LYS A 216 7.14 -6.96 -15.76
N PRO A 217 7.56 -5.77 -16.24
CA PRO A 217 6.58 -4.80 -16.70
C PRO A 217 5.78 -5.49 -17.80
N GLN A 218 4.48 -5.64 -17.60
CA GLN A 218 3.60 -5.87 -18.74
C GLN A 218 3.74 -4.62 -19.58
N ALA A 219 4.57 -4.73 -20.61
CA ALA A 219 4.84 -3.64 -21.49
C ALA A 219 3.52 -3.31 -22.19
N ILE A 220 2.87 -2.23 -21.74
CA ILE A 220 1.89 -1.49 -22.54
C ILE A 220 2.71 -0.75 -23.60
N LEU A 221 3.39 -1.56 -24.44
CA LEU A 221 4.11 -1.15 -25.62
C LEU A 221 3.05 -0.96 -26.70
N SER A 222 2.25 0.10 -26.54
CA SER A 222 1.36 0.63 -27.57
C SER A 222 2.13 1.25 -28.76
N GLY A 223 3.32 0.73 -29.05
CA GLY A 223 4.15 1.08 -30.20
C GLY A 223 3.58 0.52 -31.51
N ASP A 224 2.87 -0.61 -31.46
CA ASP A 224 2.29 -1.27 -32.64
C ASP A 224 1.20 -0.42 -33.33
N ILE A 225 0.64 0.58 -32.63
CA ILE A 225 -0.34 1.52 -33.19
C ILE A 225 0.35 2.64 -34.01
N PHE A 226 1.63 2.95 -33.77
CA PHE A 226 2.28 4.12 -34.37
C PHE A 226 2.99 3.86 -35.70
N CYS A 227 3.35 2.61 -36.04
CA CYS A 227 3.99 2.30 -37.33
C CYS A 227 3.00 2.08 -38.49
N SER A 228 1.72 1.79 -38.21
CA SER A 228 0.72 1.47 -39.24
C SER A 228 0.13 2.71 -39.94
N GLY A 229 0.34 3.92 -39.40
CA GLY A 229 -0.18 5.16 -39.97
C GLY A 229 0.58 5.73 -41.18
N TRP A 230 1.64 5.08 -41.68
CA TRP A 230 2.54 5.65 -42.71
C TRP A 230 2.69 4.83 -44.00
N GLN A 231 1.85 3.83 -44.24
CA GLN A 231 1.88 3.01 -45.48
C GLN A 231 0.56 2.96 -46.26
N ALA A 232 -0.48 3.70 -45.84
CA ALA A 232 -1.78 3.73 -46.52
C ALA A 232 -1.81 4.73 -47.70
N VAL A 233 -1.02 4.48 -48.76
CA VAL A 233 -1.28 5.03 -50.10
C VAL A 233 -2.08 3.98 -50.87
N PRO A 234 -3.35 4.22 -51.22
CA PRO A 234 -4.19 3.19 -51.84
C PRO A 234 -3.82 2.99 -53.32
N VAL A 235 -3.28 1.81 -53.63
CA VAL A 235 -3.23 1.30 -55.02
C VAL A 235 -4.48 0.44 -55.25
N LEU A 236 -5.23 0.75 -56.30
CA LEU A 236 -6.49 0.07 -56.66
C LEU A 236 -6.23 -1.33 -57.29
N PRO A 237 -7.24 -2.22 -57.33
CA PRO A 237 -7.03 -3.63 -57.04
C PRO A 237 -6.95 -4.56 -58.27
N HIS A 238 -6.39 -5.74 -58.05
CA HIS A 238 -6.66 -6.94 -58.85
C HIS A 238 -6.91 -8.15 -57.93
N THR A 239 -8.11 -8.73 -58.01
CA THR A 239 -8.48 -10.11 -57.66
C THR A 239 -8.35 -10.99 -58.93
N PRO A 240 -8.48 -12.35 -58.89
CA PRO A 240 -8.81 -13.29 -57.80
C PRO A 240 -7.58 -14.20 -57.45
N ALA A 241 -7.64 -15.40 -56.81
CA ALA A 241 -8.72 -16.30 -56.37
C ALA A 241 -8.33 -17.19 -55.17
N ASP A 242 -9.30 -17.96 -54.67
CA ASP A 242 -9.26 -19.30 -54.04
C ASP A 242 -8.27 -19.68 -52.91
N GLY A 243 -8.77 -20.42 -51.91
CA GLY A 243 -7.91 -21.16 -50.97
C GLY A 243 -8.47 -21.34 -49.54
N LEU A 244 -9.49 -22.19 -49.36
CA LEU A 244 -9.87 -22.69 -48.04
C LEU A 244 -8.69 -23.44 -47.38
N PHE A 245 -8.46 -23.26 -46.07
CA PHE A 245 -8.66 -24.35 -45.10
C PHE A 245 -8.58 -23.90 -43.63
N ARG A 246 -9.36 -24.62 -42.81
CA ARG A 246 -9.63 -24.39 -41.38
C ARG A 246 -8.76 -25.30 -40.51
N LYS A 247 -8.25 -24.82 -39.37
CA LYS A 247 -8.02 -25.67 -38.19
C LYS A 247 -8.01 -24.86 -36.88
N THR A 248 -8.93 -25.21 -35.99
CA THR A 248 -9.03 -24.75 -34.60
C THR A 248 -8.41 -25.78 -33.68
N HIS A 249 -7.61 -25.36 -32.70
CA HIS A 249 -7.24 -26.22 -31.57
C HIS A 249 -7.69 -25.59 -30.25
N SER A 250 -8.55 -26.32 -29.55
CA SER A 250 -8.99 -26.04 -28.19
C SER A 250 -7.96 -26.54 -27.18
N ALA A 251 -7.64 -25.72 -26.17
CA ALA A 251 -6.87 -26.14 -25.00
C ALA A 251 -7.81 -26.24 -23.79
N THR A 252 -8.01 -27.45 -23.28
CA THR A 252 -8.66 -27.72 -21.99
C THR A 252 -7.65 -27.54 -20.86
N VAL A 253 -8.07 -26.89 -19.77
CA VAL A 253 -7.31 -26.81 -18.52
C VAL A 253 -8.21 -27.35 -17.40
N SER A 254 -7.80 -28.45 -16.79
CA SER A 254 -8.41 -28.94 -15.55
C SER A 254 -7.89 -28.13 -14.35
N ARG A 255 -8.75 -27.92 -13.36
CA ARG A 255 -8.40 -27.35 -12.04
C ARG A 255 -9.20 -28.05 -10.96
N ASP A 256 -8.62 -29.10 -10.40
CA ASP A 256 -9.02 -29.64 -9.10
C ASP A 256 -8.04 -29.16 -8.04
N SER A 257 -8.49 -28.30 -7.13
CA SER A 257 -7.81 -28.01 -5.85
C SER A 257 -8.83 -27.44 -4.87
N VAL A 258 -9.60 -28.31 -4.21
CA VAL A 258 -10.51 -27.90 -3.13
C VAL A 258 -9.67 -27.67 -1.87
N LEU A 259 -9.58 -26.41 -1.43
CA LEU A 259 -9.19 -26.08 -0.06
C LEU A 259 -10.46 -25.67 0.70
N SER A 260 -10.98 -26.60 1.50
CA SER A 260 -12.06 -26.34 2.45
C SER A 260 -11.53 -25.58 3.66
N LEU A 261 -12.23 -24.49 4.00
CA LEU A 261 -12.06 -23.69 5.23
C LEU A 261 -12.48 -24.47 6.49
#